data_AF-A0AAX0RQT4-F1
#
_entry.id   AF-A0AAX0RQT4-F1
#
_cell.length_a   1.000
_cell.length_b   1.000
_cell.length_c   1.000
_cell.angle_alpha   90.00
_cell.angle_beta   90.00
_cell.angle_gamma   90.00
#
_symmetry.space_group_name_H-M   'P 1'
#
loop_
_entity.id
_entity.type
_entity.pdbx_description
1 polymer ?
#
loop_
_entity_poly.entity_id
_entity_poly.type
_entity_poly.pdbx_seq_one_letter_code
_entity_poly.pdbx_strand_id
1 'polypeptide(L)'
;MDSLRDERKIEAEIQKNQLRTIYYNAPSFGTSRIRKDIYNIGLRLQLLEEKIMIQAGNDSFQLKTRLKEMVDLVIVDEVDRLKLPGIEVLRELFDDTDIGIVMIGMPRMQRKLSRYPQLYSRIGFSHEYKMLGEDELHFILENRLKEISNYKGMGQFESYEAMRELIRVTRGNFRILDRMLAQIERIMKINQLSSINKEVIDTAKSILVIGK
;
A
#
# COMPACT_ATOMS: atom_id res chain seq x y z
N MET A 1 1.21 36.60 16.13
CA MET A 1 1.69 36.54 14.73
C MET A 1 2.85 35.56 14.57
N ASP A 2 3.72 35.41 15.58
CA ASP A 2 4.83 34.44 15.51
C ASP A 2 4.37 32.97 15.58
N SER A 3 3.36 32.63 16.40
CA SER A 3 2.88 31.23 16.49
C SER A 3 2.30 30.69 15.17
N LEU A 4 1.57 31.51 14.41
CA LEU A 4 1.01 31.13 13.11
C LEU A 4 2.09 30.97 12.01
N ARG A 5 3.24 31.63 12.16
CA ARG A 5 4.38 31.46 11.26
C ARG A 5 5.14 30.18 11.59
N ASP A 6 5.25 29.83 12.87
CA ASP A 6 5.91 28.60 13.32
C ASP A 6 5.08 27.35 12.98
N GLU A 7 3.75 27.40 13.13
CA GLU A 7 2.84 26.31 12.69
C GLU A 7 2.95 26.03 11.18
N ARG A 8 2.94 27.08 10.35
CA ARG A 8 3.10 26.94 8.90
C ARG A 8 4.46 26.36 8.48
N LYS A 9 5.52 26.68 9.23
CA LYS A 9 6.84 26.10 9.00
C LYS A 9 6.89 24.62 9.36
N ILE A 10 6.27 24.22 10.46
CA ILE A 10 6.18 22.81 10.89
C ILE A 10 5.39 22.00 9.87
N GLU A 11 4.22 22.50 9.43
CA GLU A 11 3.42 21.86 8.39
C GLU A 11 4.18 21.72 7.06
N ALA A 12 4.90 22.78 6.65
CA ALA A 12 5.73 22.74 5.46
C ALA A 12 6.87 21.71 5.55
N GLU A 13 7.52 21.57 6.71
CA GLU A 13 8.60 20.59 6.91
C GLU A 13 8.05 19.15 6.93
N ILE A 14 6.86 18.91 7.50
CA ILE A 14 6.17 17.62 7.45
C ILE A 14 5.82 17.26 6.01
N GLN A 15 5.21 18.19 5.26
CA GLN A 15 4.85 17.98 3.86
C GLN A 15 6.10 17.75 3.00
N LYS A 16 7.18 18.47 3.27
CA LYS A 16 8.48 18.28 2.59
C LYS A 16 9.05 16.88 2.79
N ASN A 17 9.03 16.34 4.01
CA ASN A 17 9.48 14.98 4.27
C ASN A 17 8.59 13.93 3.57
N GLN A 18 7.30 14.20 3.42
CA GLN A 18 6.38 13.33 2.67
C GLN A 18 6.60 13.39 1.14
N LEU A 19 7.16 14.48 0.61
CA LEU A 19 7.39 14.69 -0.82
C LEU A 19 8.67 14.03 -1.37
N ARG A 20 9.33 13.16 -0.58
CA ARG A 20 10.55 12.46 -1.01
C ARG A 20 10.37 10.96 -1.23
N THR A 21 9.12 10.50 -1.22
CA THR A 21 8.78 9.10 -1.52
C THR A 21 8.03 9.01 -2.85
N ILE A 22 8.47 8.11 -3.73
CA ILE A 22 7.81 7.79 -4.99
C ILE A 22 7.07 6.46 -4.86
N TYR A 23 5.78 6.44 -5.18
CA TYR A 23 5.05 5.21 -5.47
C TYR A 23 4.99 5.00 -6.99
N TYR A 24 5.55 3.89 -7.47
CA TYR A 24 5.66 3.58 -8.89
C TYR A 24 5.06 2.20 -9.18
N ASN A 25 4.09 2.13 -10.08
CA ASN A 25 3.57 0.85 -10.53
C ASN A 25 4.42 0.31 -11.69
N ALA A 26 4.91 -0.92 -11.57
CA ALA A 26 5.76 -1.54 -12.57
C ALA A 26 5.06 -1.68 -13.93
N PRO A 27 5.66 -1.20 -15.03
CA PRO A 27 5.03 -1.29 -16.34
C PRO A 27 5.07 -2.73 -16.88
N SER A 28 4.03 -3.10 -17.64
CA SER A 28 3.95 -4.41 -18.32
C SER A 28 4.90 -4.52 -19.54
N PHE A 29 5.28 -3.38 -20.13
CA PHE A 29 6.18 -3.28 -21.28
C PHE A 29 7.09 -2.05 -21.14
N GLY A 30 8.25 -2.04 -21.81
CA GLY A 30 9.12 -0.85 -21.85
C GLY A 30 9.89 -0.60 -20.56
N THR A 31 10.45 -1.66 -19.96
CA THR A 31 11.18 -1.59 -18.68
C THR A 31 12.41 -0.68 -18.69
N SER A 32 12.93 -0.30 -19.86
CA SER A 32 14.01 0.68 -20.00
C SER A 32 13.62 2.10 -19.60
N ARG A 33 12.32 2.39 -19.44
CA ARG A 33 11.82 3.72 -19.06
C ARG A 33 11.76 3.95 -17.56
N ILE A 34 11.84 2.89 -16.73
CA ILE A 34 11.67 2.98 -15.27
C ILE A 34 12.56 4.05 -14.65
N ARG A 35 13.86 4.06 -14.98
CA ARG A 35 14.80 5.10 -14.49
C ARG A 35 14.37 6.50 -14.91
N LYS A 36 13.99 6.68 -16.17
CA LYS A 36 13.54 7.97 -16.71
C LYS A 36 12.24 8.43 -16.04
N ASP A 37 11.30 7.52 -15.82
CA ASP A 37 10.02 7.81 -15.19
C ASP A 37 10.23 8.24 -13.73
N ILE A 38 11.00 7.46 -12.96
CA ILE A 38 11.34 7.79 -11.56
C ILE A 38 12.04 9.15 -11.50
N TYR A 39 13.00 9.40 -12.40
CA TYR A 39 13.69 10.68 -12.46
C TYR A 39 12.74 11.85 -12.75
N ASN A 40 11.83 11.69 -13.72
CA ASN A 40 10.83 12.71 -14.03
C ASN A 40 9.86 12.96 -12.87
N ILE A 41 9.49 11.92 -12.13
CA ILE A 41 8.66 12.07 -10.92
C ILE A 41 9.47 12.81 -9.85
N GLY A 42 10.74 12.47 -9.64
CA GLY A 42 11.64 13.17 -8.71
C GLY A 42 11.76 14.66 -9.02
N LEU A 43 11.92 15.03 -10.29
CA LEU A 43 11.91 16.43 -10.71
C LEU A 43 10.60 17.15 -10.37
N ARG A 44 9.45 16.49 -10.57
CA ARG A 44 8.14 17.06 -10.20
C ARG A 44 7.99 17.23 -8.70
N LEU A 45 8.50 16.28 -7.91
CA LEU A 45 8.50 16.37 -6.45
C LEU A 45 9.37 17.54 -5.96
N GLN A 46 10.54 17.73 -6.55
CA GLN A 46 11.39 18.89 -6.26
C GLN A 46 10.67 20.22 -6.54
N LEU A 47 9.97 20.34 -7.67
CA LEU A 47 9.20 21.56 -7.98
C LEU A 47 8.06 21.81 -6.98
N LEU A 48 7.44 20.74 -6.46
CA LEU A 48 6.44 20.84 -5.41
C LEU A 48 7.05 21.25 -4.07
N GLU A 49 8.20 20.65 -3.70
CA GLU A 49 8.96 21.01 -2.50
C GLU A 49 9.32 22.51 -2.55
N GLU A 50 9.87 22.99 -3.67
CA GLU A 50 10.17 24.41 -3.87
C GLU A 50 8.94 25.30 -3.69
N LYS A 51 7.81 24.95 -4.30
CA LYS A 51 6.59 25.75 -4.21
C LYS A 51 6.08 25.88 -2.77
N ILE A 52 6.18 24.82 -1.98
CA ILE A 52 5.83 24.84 -0.54
C ILE A 52 6.80 25.73 0.24
N MET A 53 8.10 25.63 -0.05
CA MET A 53 9.13 26.42 0.63
C MET A 53 8.96 27.93 0.36
N ILE A 54 8.67 28.32 -0.88
CA ILE A 54 8.35 29.72 -1.23
C ILE A 54 7.11 30.20 -0.46
N GLN A 55 6.05 29.38 -0.37
CA GLN A 55 4.85 29.71 0.41
C GLN A 55 5.13 29.86 1.92
N ALA A 56 6.13 29.14 2.44
CA ALA A 56 6.59 29.25 3.82
C ALA A 56 7.53 30.47 4.05
N GLY A 57 7.80 31.28 3.02
CA GLY A 57 8.66 32.46 3.09
C GLY A 57 10.14 32.15 2.97
N ASN A 58 10.50 31.02 2.35
CA ASN A 58 11.87 30.67 2.04
C ASN A 58 12.13 30.81 0.53
N ASP A 59 12.94 31.79 0.16
CA ASP A 59 13.20 32.15 -1.24
C ASP A 59 14.42 31.43 -1.85
N SER A 60 15.03 30.48 -1.14
CA SER A 60 16.18 29.74 -1.67
C SER A 60 15.73 28.60 -2.58
N PHE A 61 15.85 28.78 -3.89
CA PHE A 61 15.77 27.67 -4.85
C PHE A 61 17.16 27.09 -5.13
N GLN A 62 17.32 25.80 -4.91
CA GLN A 62 18.49 25.05 -5.37
C GLN A 62 18.03 23.97 -6.33
N LEU A 63 18.52 24.03 -7.56
CA LEU A 63 18.25 23.00 -8.54
C LEU A 63 19.02 21.73 -8.13
N LYS A 64 18.31 20.76 -7.59
CA LYS A 64 18.79 19.40 -7.40
C LYS A 64 18.94 18.76 -8.79
N THR A 65 20.03 18.04 -8.99
CA THR A 65 20.33 17.38 -10.29
C THR A 65 20.47 15.88 -10.13
N ARG A 66 20.73 15.42 -8.90
CA ARG A 66 20.85 14.00 -8.60
C ARG A 66 19.53 13.52 -8.02
N LEU A 67 19.10 12.34 -8.44
CA LEU A 67 17.84 11.77 -7.96
C LEU A 67 17.80 11.64 -6.43
N LYS A 68 18.94 11.31 -5.81
CA LYS A 68 19.08 11.18 -4.35
C LYS A 68 18.86 12.47 -3.56
N GLU A 69 18.97 13.62 -4.23
CA GLU A 69 18.69 14.91 -3.60
C GLU A 69 17.17 15.17 -3.58
N MET A 70 16.44 14.55 -4.51
CA MET A 70 15.00 14.74 -4.74
C MET A 70 14.16 13.68 -4.03
N VAL A 71 14.68 12.46 -3.87
CA VAL A 71 13.93 11.27 -3.47
C VAL A 71 14.78 10.44 -2.52
N ASP A 72 14.17 10.03 -1.40
CA ASP A 72 14.80 9.17 -0.38
C ASP A 72 14.32 7.71 -0.51
N LEU A 73 13.09 7.50 -1.04
CA LEU A 73 12.46 6.19 -1.14
C LEU A 73 11.67 6.02 -2.44
N VAL A 74 11.83 4.86 -3.09
CA VAL A 74 10.97 4.41 -4.21
C VAL A 74 10.29 3.10 -3.82
N ILE A 75 8.97 3.10 -3.78
CA ILE A 75 8.13 1.92 -3.62
C ILE A 75 7.66 1.51 -5.01
N VAL A 76 8.08 0.33 -5.45
CA VAL A 76 7.67 -0.25 -6.72
C VAL A 76 6.64 -1.35 -6.48
N ASP A 77 5.43 -1.16 -6.95
CA ASP A 77 4.35 -2.13 -6.88
C ASP A 77 4.26 -2.98 -8.15
N GLU A 78 3.59 -4.14 -8.05
CA GLU A 78 3.42 -5.14 -9.11
C GLU A 78 4.73 -5.55 -9.80
N VAL A 79 5.84 -5.62 -9.06
CA VAL A 79 7.17 -5.92 -9.65
C VAL A 79 7.23 -7.28 -10.35
N ASP A 80 6.28 -8.17 -10.09
CA ASP A 80 6.16 -9.44 -10.82
C ASP A 80 5.88 -9.26 -12.32
N ARG A 81 5.37 -8.09 -12.74
CA ARG A 81 5.25 -7.68 -14.14
C ARG A 81 6.61 -7.47 -14.81
N LEU A 82 7.63 -7.09 -14.04
CA LEU A 82 8.97 -6.81 -14.58
C LEU A 82 9.66 -8.08 -15.03
N LYS A 83 10.17 -8.06 -16.26
CA LYS A 83 11.17 -9.02 -16.73
C LYS A 83 12.55 -8.66 -16.16
N LEU A 84 13.52 -9.55 -16.34
CA LEU A 84 14.89 -9.37 -15.82
C LEU A 84 15.52 -8.02 -16.16
N PRO A 85 15.38 -7.48 -17.39
CA PRO A 85 15.92 -6.18 -17.69
C PRO A 85 15.35 -5.06 -16.82
N GLY A 86 14.06 -5.14 -16.44
CA GLY A 86 13.46 -4.14 -15.53
C GLY A 86 13.94 -4.28 -14.10
N ILE A 87 14.18 -5.52 -13.66
CA ILE A 87 14.76 -5.80 -12.35
C ILE A 87 16.21 -5.28 -12.28
N GLU A 88 17.00 -5.44 -13.35
CA GLU A 88 18.36 -4.88 -13.41
C GLU A 88 18.35 -3.35 -13.36
N VAL A 89 17.42 -2.69 -14.06
CA VAL A 89 17.27 -1.23 -13.97
C VAL A 89 17.02 -0.77 -12.53
N LEU A 90 16.24 -1.52 -11.73
CA LEU A 90 16.04 -1.21 -10.31
C LEU A 90 17.33 -1.43 -9.49
N ARG A 91 18.10 -2.48 -9.80
CA ARG A 91 19.39 -2.74 -9.14
C ARG A 91 20.42 -1.65 -9.45
N GLU A 92 20.54 -1.26 -10.71
CA GLU A 92 21.41 -0.15 -11.11
C GLU A 92 20.97 1.16 -10.45
N LEU A 93 19.65 1.41 -10.35
CA LEU A 93 19.13 2.60 -9.70
C LEU A 93 19.55 2.65 -8.22
N PHE A 94 19.42 1.53 -7.50
CA PHE A 94 19.85 1.43 -6.10
C PHE A 94 21.34 1.73 -5.95
N ASP A 95 22.19 1.04 -6.73
CA ASP A 95 23.64 1.18 -6.66
C ASP A 95 24.13 2.59 -7.05
N ASP A 96 23.48 3.24 -8.03
CA ASP A 96 23.90 4.55 -8.53
C ASP A 96 23.46 5.73 -7.64
N THR A 97 22.37 5.55 -6.88
CA THR A 97 21.69 6.68 -6.23
C THR A 97 21.65 6.61 -4.72
N ASP A 98 21.90 5.46 -4.09
CA ASP A 98 21.80 5.27 -2.64
C ASP A 98 20.39 5.57 -2.09
N ILE A 99 19.37 5.44 -2.95
CA ILE A 99 17.96 5.63 -2.60
C ILE A 99 17.39 4.31 -2.10
N GLY A 100 16.54 4.36 -1.08
CA GLY A 100 15.81 3.17 -0.62
C GLY A 100 14.87 2.66 -1.71
N ILE A 101 14.90 1.34 -1.99
CA ILE A 101 13.95 0.72 -2.92
C ILE A 101 13.17 -0.38 -2.19
N VAL A 102 11.84 -0.27 -2.20
CA VAL A 102 10.93 -1.29 -1.71
C VAL A 102 10.22 -1.90 -2.91
N MET A 103 10.29 -3.22 -3.04
CA MET A 103 9.63 -3.97 -4.10
C MET A 103 8.42 -4.74 -3.53
N ILE A 104 7.24 -4.47 -4.07
CA ILE A 104 5.98 -5.14 -3.72
C ILE A 104 5.51 -5.92 -4.94
N GLY A 105 5.17 -7.19 -4.74
CA GLY A 105 4.66 -8.03 -5.80
C GLY A 105 4.28 -9.42 -5.33
N MET A 106 3.83 -10.25 -6.27
CA MET A 106 3.30 -11.57 -5.97
C MET A 106 4.38 -12.58 -5.52
N PRO A 107 4.04 -13.62 -4.72
CA PRO A 107 5.02 -14.54 -4.10
C PRO A 107 6.00 -15.21 -5.07
N ARG A 108 5.60 -15.41 -6.33
CA ARG A 108 6.46 -16.01 -7.39
C ARG A 108 7.73 -15.18 -7.65
N MET A 109 7.73 -13.91 -7.28
CA MET A 109 8.85 -12.99 -7.42
C MET A 109 10.07 -13.44 -6.62
N GLN A 110 9.90 -13.94 -5.39
CA GLN A 110 11.03 -14.35 -4.56
C GLN A 110 11.86 -15.45 -5.23
N ARG A 111 11.19 -16.48 -5.77
CA ARG A 111 11.84 -17.56 -6.54
C ARG A 111 12.55 -17.06 -7.79
N LYS A 112 12.01 -16.02 -8.42
CA LYS A 112 12.63 -15.37 -9.57
C LYS A 112 13.90 -14.65 -9.12
N LEU A 113 13.83 -13.85 -8.05
CA LEU A 113 14.97 -13.10 -7.50
C LEU A 113 16.10 -14.00 -6.99
N SER A 114 15.80 -15.15 -6.39
CA SER A 114 16.83 -16.11 -5.94
C SER A 114 17.72 -16.63 -7.08
N ARG A 115 17.29 -16.53 -8.33
CA ARG A 115 18.09 -16.92 -9.51
C ARG A 115 19.06 -15.82 -9.96
N TYR A 116 19.06 -14.65 -9.30
CA TYR A 116 19.91 -13.51 -9.62
C TYR A 116 20.75 -13.12 -8.39
N PRO A 117 21.91 -13.78 -8.17
CA PRO A 117 22.74 -13.55 -6.99
C PRO A 117 23.16 -12.09 -6.80
N GLN A 118 23.40 -11.37 -7.91
CA GLN A 118 23.84 -9.97 -7.88
C GLN A 118 22.81 -9.06 -7.22
N LEU A 119 21.53 -9.21 -7.56
CA LEU A 119 20.45 -8.46 -6.90
C LEU A 119 20.12 -9.05 -5.53
N TYR A 120 20.08 -10.38 -5.39
CA TYR A 120 19.74 -11.02 -4.12
C TYR A 120 20.70 -10.59 -2.99
N SER A 121 21.98 -10.38 -3.29
CA SER A 121 22.97 -9.85 -2.34
C SER A 121 22.69 -8.43 -1.83
N ARG A 122 21.85 -7.65 -2.54
CA ARG A 122 21.47 -6.27 -2.20
C ARG A 122 20.12 -6.18 -1.49
N ILE A 123 19.39 -7.29 -1.39
CA ILE A 123 18.12 -7.34 -0.67
C ILE A 123 18.44 -7.40 0.83
N GLY A 124 18.25 -6.27 1.53
CA GLY A 124 18.49 -6.19 2.97
C GLY A 124 17.43 -6.92 3.81
N PHE A 125 16.18 -6.97 3.33
CA PHE A 125 15.09 -7.69 3.98
C PHE A 125 14.06 -8.17 2.96
N SER A 126 13.41 -9.29 3.27
CA SER A 126 12.30 -9.83 2.49
C SER A 126 11.22 -10.29 3.46
N HIS A 127 9.99 -9.84 3.23
CA HIS A 127 8.84 -10.23 4.03
C HIS A 127 7.78 -10.84 3.11
N GLU A 128 7.36 -12.06 3.45
CA GLU A 128 6.25 -12.73 2.78
C GLU A 128 4.99 -12.58 3.64
N TYR A 129 3.99 -11.89 3.10
CA TYR A 129 2.66 -11.83 3.71
C TYR A 129 1.97 -13.19 3.56
N LYS A 130 1.67 -13.83 4.69
CA LYS A 130 0.97 -15.12 4.75
C LYS A 130 -0.53 -14.93 4.69
N MET A 131 -1.25 -16.02 4.46
CA MET A 131 -2.70 -16.05 4.69
C MET A 131 -2.98 -15.72 6.15
N LEU A 132 -4.06 -14.98 6.38
CA LEU A 132 -4.47 -14.61 7.74
C LEU A 132 -4.82 -15.86 8.54
N GLY A 133 -4.26 -15.95 9.75
CA GLY A 133 -4.67 -16.90 10.76
C GLY A 133 -6.06 -16.57 11.31
N GLU A 134 -6.63 -17.48 12.10
CA GLU A 134 -7.92 -17.26 12.76
C GLU A 134 -7.86 -16.06 13.71
N ASP A 135 -6.80 -15.97 14.53
CA ASP A 135 -6.63 -14.86 15.49
C ASP A 135 -6.49 -13.49 14.79
N GLU A 136 -5.72 -13.44 13.69
CA GLU A 136 -5.55 -12.22 12.89
C GLU A 136 -6.86 -11.80 12.23
N LEU A 137 -7.63 -12.77 11.74
CA LEU A 137 -8.94 -12.52 11.18
C LEU A 137 -9.89 -11.98 12.26
N HIS A 138 -9.93 -12.60 13.43
CA HIS A 138 -10.71 -12.14 14.58
C HIS A 138 -10.37 -10.68 14.91
N PHE A 139 -9.08 -10.36 15.01
CA PHE A 139 -8.60 -9.00 15.27
C PHE A 139 -9.04 -7.99 14.19
N ILE A 140 -8.88 -8.35 12.90
CA ILE A 140 -9.30 -7.49 11.78
C ILE A 140 -10.80 -7.24 11.83
N LEU A 141 -11.59 -8.28 12.10
CA LEU A 141 -13.04 -8.18 12.20
C LEU A 141 -13.47 -7.30 13.36
N GLU A 142 -12.90 -7.49 14.55
CA GLU A 142 -13.19 -6.63 15.70
C GLU A 142 -12.96 -5.16 15.39
N ASN A 143 -11.87 -4.83 14.69
CA ASN A 143 -11.54 -3.43 14.40
C ASN A 143 -12.36 -2.88 13.24
N ARG A 144 -12.54 -3.63 12.16
CA ARG A 144 -13.27 -3.15 10.99
C ARG A 144 -14.76 -3.06 11.22
N LEU A 145 -15.33 -3.98 12.00
CA LEU A 145 -16.76 -3.94 12.32
C LEU A 145 -17.10 -2.76 13.24
N LYS A 146 -16.16 -2.23 14.04
CA LYS A 146 -16.38 -0.98 14.80
C LYS A 146 -16.63 0.23 13.89
N GLU A 147 -16.10 0.21 12.66
CA GLU A 147 -16.27 1.30 11.69
C GLU A 147 -17.61 1.20 10.93
N ILE A 148 -18.28 0.04 10.97
CA ILE A 148 -19.59 -0.14 10.36
C ILE A 148 -20.63 0.61 11.20
N SER A 149 -21.22 1.66 10.62
CA SER A 149 -22.32 2.41 11.21
C SER A 149 -23.43 1.47 11.71
N ASN A 150 -23.84 1.62 12.98
CA ASN A 150 -24.81 0.79 13.73
C ASN A 150 -24.29 -0.51 14.37
N TYR A 151 -23.04 -0.91 14.15
CA TYR A 151 -22.48 -2.08 14.81
C TYR A 151 -21.93 -1.73 16.21
N LYS A 152 -22.59 -2.19 17.27
CA LYS A 152 -22.25 -1.86 18.68
C LYS A 152 -21.20 -2.80 19.29
N GLY A 153 -20.33 -3.38 18.47
CA GLY A 153 -19.23 -4.24 18.89
C GLY A 153 -19.51 -5.74 18.72
N MET A 154 -18.54 -6.57 19.11
CA MET A 154 -18.52 -8.02 18.86
C MET A 154 -19.73 -8.77 19.45
N GLY A 155 -20.46 -8.17 20.39
CA GLY A 155 -21.72 -8.70 20.92
C GLY A 155 -22.86 -8.81 19.89
N GLN A 156 -22.75 -8.17 18.72
CA GLN A 156 -23.68 -8.31 17.58
C GLN A 156 -23.20 -9.29 16.50
N PHE A 157 -22.02 -9.90 16.66
CA PHE A 157 -21.59 -11.07 15.87
C PHE A 157 -22.17 -12.32 16.53
N GLU A 158 -23.48 -12.51 16.38
CA GLU A 158 -24.24 -13.37 17.29
C GLU A 158 -24.01 -14.88 17.08
N SER A 159 -23.25 -15.30 16.06
CA SER A 159 -23.07 -16.73 15.80
C SER A 159 -21.64 -17.14 15.51
N TYR A 160 -21.11 -18.04 16.35
CA TYR A 160 -19.91 -18.83 16.06
C TYR A 160 -19.97 -19.50 14.68
N GLU A 161 -21.17 -19.75 14.16
CA GLU A 161 -21.40 -20.24 12.80
C GLU A 161 -21.09 -19.20 11.71
N ALA A 162 -21.47 -17.94 11.91
CA ALA A 162 -21.16 -16.85 10.99
C ALA A 162 -19.64 -16.64 10.86
N MET A 163 -18.92 -16.74 11.97
CA MET A 163 -17.46 -16.52 12.00
C MET A 163 -16.74 -17.62 11.24
N ARG A 164 -17.11 -18.87 11.53
CA ARG A 164 -16.58 -20.05 10.82
C ARG A 164 -16.88 -20.00 9.33
N GLU A 165 -18.07 -19.54 8.94
CA GLU A 165 -18.39 -19.38 7.52
C GLU A 165 -17.49 -18.33 6.85
N LEU A 166 -17.26 -17.20 7.51
CA LEU A 166 -16.39 -16.14 7.01
C LEU A 166 -14.95 -16.62 6.85
N ILE A 167 -14.40 -17.33 7.85
CA ILE A 167 -13.09 -17.98 7.78
C ILE A 167 -13.04 -18.93 6.58
N ARG A 168 -14.05 -19.77 6.43
CA ARG A 168 -14.12 -20.80 5.37
C ARG A 168 -14.17 -20.20 3.96
N VAL A 169 -14.94 -19.12 3.77
CA VAL A 169 -15.09 -18.48 2.46
C VAL A 169 -13.84 -17.68 2.10
N THR A 170 -13.27 -16.97 3.06
CA THR A 170 -12.09 -16.12 2.81
C THR A 170 -10.80 -16.91 2.72
N ARG A 171 -10.70 -18.05 3.43
CA ARG A 171 -9.49 -18.89 3.52
C ARG A 171 -8.24 -18.08 3.87
N GLY A 172 -8.40 -17.07 4.73
CA GLY A 172 -7.32 -16.14 5.09
C GLY A 172 -6.88 -15.18 3.98
N ASN A 173 -7.57 -15.14 2.83
CA ASN A 173 -7.31 -14.16 1.78
C ASN A 173 -7.91 -12.80 2.17
N PHE A 174 -7.04 -11.87 2.56
CA PHE A 174 -7.45 -10.53 2.97
C PHE A 174 -8.27 -9.80 1.91
N ARG A 175 -7.98 -9.97 0.60
CA ARG A 175 -8.74 -9.29 -0.47
C ARG A 175 -10.16 -9.86 -0.64
N ILE A 176 -10.36 -11.14 -0.36
CA ILE A 176 -11.71 -11.73 -0.35
C ILE A 176 -12.45 -11.27 0.90
N LEU A 177 -11.79 -11.31 2.06
CA LEU A 177 -12.33 -10.79 3.32
C LEU A 177 -12.76 -9.33 3.19
N ASP A 178 -11.90 -8.50 2.63
CA ASP A 178 -12.13 -7.07 2.48
C ASP A 178 -13.41 -6.79 1.68
N ARG A 179 -13.55 -7.49 0.54
CA ARG A 179 -14.74 -7.43 -0.31
C ARG A 179 -15.99 -8.01 0.36
N MET A 180 -15.86 -9.11 1.10
CA MET A 180 -16.98 -9.70 1.85
C MET A 180 -17.54 -8.72 2.87
N LEU A 181 -16.68 -8.10 3.67
CA LEU A 181 -17.09 -7.15 4.70
C LEU A 181 -17.77 -5.92 4.10
N ALA A 182 -17.30 -5.42 2.95
CA ALA A 182 -17.99 -4.36 2.22
C ALA A 182 -19.41 -4.78 1.77
N GLN A 183 -19.61 -6.04 1.37
CA GLN A 183 -20.95 -6.55 1.05
C GLN A 183 -21.82 -6.71 2.28
N ILE A 184 -21.28 -7.23 3.39
CA ILE A 184 -21.98 -7.38 4.67
C ILE A 184 -22.46 -6.01 5.14
N GLU A 185 -21.58 -5.01 5.15
CA GLU A 185 -21.93 -3.63 5.51
C GLU A 185 -23.09 -3.10 4.65
N ARG A 186 -23.03 -3.32 3.33
CA ARG A 186 -24.08 -2.91 2.41
C ARG A 186 -25.42 -3.59 2.70
N ILE A 187 -25.42 -4.89 2.96
CA ILE A 187 -26.63 -5.67 3.29
C ILE A 187 -27.23 -5.20 4.61
N MET A 188 -26.41 -5.01 5.63
CA MET A 188 -26.86 -4.50 6.93
C MET A 188 -27.52 -3.13 6.80
N LYS A 189 -26.91 -2.21 6.04
CA LYS A 189 -27.47 -0.87 5.79
C LYS A 189 -28.81 -0.91 5.06
N ILE A 190 -28.92 -1.69 3.98
CA ILE A 190 -30.14 -1.78 3.17
C ILE A 190 -31.30 -2.39 3.97
N ASN A 191 -31.01 -3.47 4.69
CA ASN A 191 -32.03 -4.23 5.41
C ASN A 191 -32.24 -3.73 6.86
N GLN A 192 -31.54 -2.67 7.27
CA GLN A 192 -31.58 -2.10 8.62
C GLN A 192 -31.28 -3.15 9.73
N LEU A 193 -30.39 -4.09 9.42
CA LEU A 193 -30.00 -5.14 10.36
C LEU A 193 -29.00 -4.61 11.37
N SER A 194 -29.12 -5.08 12.61
CA SER A 194 -28.23 -4.73 13.72
C SER A 194 -27.25 -5.86 14.08
N SER A 195 -27.41 -7.07 13.54
CA SER A 195 -26.51 -8.19 13.80
C SER A 195 -26.06 -8.91 12.53
N ILE A 196 -24.88 -9.51 12.57
CA ILE A 196 -24.32 -10.32 11.48
C ILE A 196 -24.57 -11.79 11.81
N ASN A 197 -25.54 -12.38 11.12
CA ASN A 197 -25.85 -13.80 11.21
C ASN A 197 -25.34 -14.56 9.96
N LYS A 198 -25.55 -15.88 9.93
CA LYS A 198 -25.14 -16.72 8.80
C LYS A 198 -25.83 -16.32 7.50
N GLU A 199 -27.10 -15.94 7.53
CA GLU A 199 -27.87 -15.57 6.33
C GLU A 199 -27.29 -14.31 5.66
N VAL A 200 -26.83 -13.33 6.45
CA VAL A 200 -26.16 -12.14 5.93
C VAL A 200 -24.87 -12.53 5.22
N ILE A 201 -24.10 -13.47 5.78
CA ILE A 201 -22.86 -13.96 5.18
C ILE A 201 -23.13 -14.77 3.92
N ASP A 202 -24.13 -15.65 3.93
CA ASP A 202 -24.52 -16.44 2.76
C ASP A 202 -25.02 -15.53 1.62
N THR A 203 -25.75 -14.47 1.97
CA THR A 203 -26.19 -13.43 1.01
C THR A 203 -24.99 -12.65 0.48
N ALA A 204 -24.07 -12.22 1.33
CA ALA A 204 -22.85 -11.52 0.91
C ALA A 204 -22.01 -12.40 -0.03
N LYS A 205 -21.90 -13.69 0.27
CA LYS A 205 -21.19 -14.69 -0.52
C LYS A 205 -21.84 -14.92 -1.89
N SER A 206 -23.18 -14.98 -1.97
CA SER A 206 -23.87 -15.18 -3.25
C SER A 206 -23.70 -14.00 -4.22
N ILE A 207 -23.53 -12.78 -3.67
CA ILE A 207 -23.25 -11.56 -4.45
C ILE A 207 -21.78 -11.49 -4.88
N LEU A 208 -20.87 -12.15 -4.15
CA LEU A 208 -19.44 -12.00 -4.36
C LEU A 208 -18.95 -12.85 -5.54
N VAL A 209 -18.45 -12.17 -6.57
CA VAL A 209 -17.74 -12.83 -7.67
C VAL A 209 -16.34 -13.22 -7.22
N ILE A 210 -16.17 -14.49 -6.87
CA ILE A 210 -14.87 -15.10 -6.60
C ILE A 210 -14.37 -15.67 -7.94
N GLY A 211 -13.31 -15.10 -8.50
CA GLY A 211 -12.60 -15.73 -9.62
C GLY A 211 -12.11 -17.11 -9.18
N LYS A 212 -12.55 -18.16 -9.88
CA LYS A 212 -12.10 -19.54 -9.65
C LYS A 212 -10.65 -19.71 -10.07
#